data_AF-A0A5C6C0U3-F1
#
_entry.id   AF-A0A5C6C0U3-F1
#
_cell.length_a   1.000
_cell.length_b   1.000
_cell.length_c   1.000
_cell.angle_alpha   90.00
_cell.angle_beta   90.00
_cell.angle_gamma   90.00
#
_symmetry.space_group_name_H-M   'P 1'
#
loop_
_entity.id
_entity.type
_entity.pdbx_description
1 polymer ?
#
loop_
_entity_poly.entity_id
_entity_poly.type
_entity_poly.pdbx_seq_one_letter_code
_entity_poly.pdbx_strand_id
1 'polypeptide(L)'
;MSNANSLRVPKYRRHKAKGLAVVTLNGKDLYLGKYGSAASKEAYRRITTEWLQAGGNLTNSREEITVVEIIAAYMRYARSYYHKHGKATNEVYSVKRDLGVVRELYGREQASKFGPLALKTVRQAMIEKQWCRNHGNKQVDRVKRVFKWAVSEVLIPGSVFEALERVLKFNNWLSRVFLT
;
A
#
# COMPACT_ATOMS: atom_id res chain seq x y z
N MET A 1 15.20 -6.93 -21.80
CA MET A 1 16.10 -6.95 -20.62
C MET A 1 15.59 -5.92 -19.62
N SER A 2 14.80 -6.35 -18.65
CA SER A 2 14.18 -5.44 -17.66
C SER A 2 15.15 -5.17 -16.53
N ASN A 3 15.53 -3.89 -16.34
CA ASN A 3 16.19 -3.39 -15.13
C ASN A 3 15.29 -3.67 -13.92
N ALA A 4 15.44 -4.85 -13.32
CA ALA A 4 15.08 -5.03 -11.93
C ALA A 4 16.02 -4.11 -11.15
N ASN A 5 15.48 -3.03 -10.60
CA ASN A 5 16.21 -2.18 -9.67
C ASN A 5 16.56 -3.04 -8.45
N SER A 6 17.69 -3.75 -8.49
CA SER A 6 18.16 -4.59 -7.41
C SER A 6 18.49 -3.65 -6.26
N LEU A 7 17.61 -3.62 -5.26
CA LEU A 7 17.77 -2.80 -4.06
C LEU A 7 19.13 -3.13 -3.45
N ARG A 8 20.07 -2.18 -3.54
CA ARG A 8 21.42 -2.37 -3.04
C ARG A 8 21.37 -2.36 -1.51
N VAL A 9 21.92 -3.40 -0.90
CA VAL A 9 22.00 -3.51 0.57
C VAL A 9 22.67 -2.25 1.13
N PRO A 10 21.95 -1.45 1.95
CA PRO A 10 22.46 -0.20 2.51
C PRO A 10 23.69 -0.45 3.39
N LYS A 11 24.69 0.43 3.30
CA LYS A 11 25.98 0.20 3.96
C LYS A 11 25.93 0.51 5.46
N TYR A 12 26.47 -0.39 6.28
CA TYR A 12 26.83 -0.11 7.68
C TYR A 12 28.01 0.88 7.75
N ARG A 13 27.79 2.07 8.31
CA ARG A 13 28.78 3.16 8.39
C ARG A 13 29.05 3.58 9.82
N ARG A 14 30.18 4.25 10.04
CA ARG A 14 30.51 4.92 11.30
C ARG A 14 30.21 6.40 11.19
N HIS A 15 29.38 6.93 12.09
CA HIS A 15 29.26 8.35 12.30
C HIS A 15 30.46 8.86 13.11
N LYS A 16 31.40 9.55 12.45
CA LYS A 16 32.72 9.89 13.03
C LYS A 16 32.62 10.66 14.34
N ALA A 17 31.80 11.71 14.40
CA ALA A 17 31.72 12.60 15.56
C ALA A 17 31.19 11.92 16.84
N LYS A 18 30.32 10.91 16.71
CA LYS A 18 29.69 10.24 17.86
C LYS A 18 30.18 8.81 18.10
N GLY A 19 31.00 8.26 17.19
CA GLY A 19 31.43 6.85 17.26
C GLY A 19 30.28 5.84 17.14
N LEU A 20 29.13 6.25 16.60
CA LEU A 20 27.94 5.41 16.47
C LEU A 20 27.91 4.71 15.10
N ALA A 21 27.30 3.53 15.07
CA ALA A 21 26.88 2.87 13.85
C ALA A 21 25.68 3.60 13.25
N VAL A 22 25.70 3.77 11.93
CA VAL A 22 24.63 4.42 11.17
C VAL A 22 24.40 3.71 9.85
N VAL A 23 23.13 3.63 9.44
CA VAL A 23 22.70 3.19 8.11
C VAL A 23 21.73 4.23 7.54
N THR A 24 21.84 4.54 6.25
CA THR A 24 20.89 5.44 5.58
C THR A 24 19.81 4.61 4.90
N LEU A 25 18.56 4.77 5.32
CA LEU A 25 17.41 4.16 4.67
C LEU A 25 16.49 5.28 4.19
N ASN A 26 16.07 5.25 2.92
CA ASN A 26 15.20 6.26 2.32
C ASN A 26 15.69 7.71 2.55
N GLY A 27 17.00 7.94 2.53
CA GLY A 27 17.58 9.26 2.78
C GLY A 27 17.61 9.71 4.25
N LYS A 28 17.16 8.87 5.21
CA LYS A 28 17.24 9.14 6.65
C LYS A 28 18.31 8.28 7.32
N ASP A 29 19.11 8.89 8.19
CA ASP A 29 20.15 8.21 8.96
C ASP A 29 19.57 7.59 10.24
N LEU A 30 19.70 6.28 10.37
CA LEU A 30 19.30 5.49 11.55
C LEU A 30 20.53 5.10 12.36
N TYR A 31 20.59 5.52 13.62
CA TYR A 31 21.67 5.20 14.54
C TYR A 31 21.41 3.86 15.25
N LEU A 32 22.40 2.98 15.25
CA LEU A 32 22.27 1.58 15.69
C LEU A 32 23.03 1.30 16.99
N GLY A 33 23.47 2.35 17.69
CA GLY A 33 24.32 2.25 18.89
C GLY A 33 25.82 2.30 18.56
N LYS A 34 26.68 1.84 19.48
CA LYS A 34 28.14 1.94 19.37
C LYS A 34 28.66 1.20 18.13
N TYR A 35 29.46 1.88 17.30
CA TYR A 35 30.04 1.28 16.09
C TYR A 35 30.89 0.05 16.40
N GLY A 36 30.77 -0.98 15.56
CA GLY A 36 31.50 -2.25 15.67
C GLY A 36 30.96 -3.23 16.71
N SER A 37 30.08 -2.81 17.62
CA SER A 37 29.51 -3.66 18.67
C SER A 37 28.62 -4.77 18.10
N ALA A 38 28.54 -5.90 18.79
CA ALA A 38 27.66 -7.02 18.43
C ALA A 38 26.20 -6.56 18.30
N ALA A 39 25.70 -5.81 19.29
CA ALA A 39 24.34 -5.24 19.29
C ALA A 39 24.08 -4.35 18.06
N SER A 40 25.02 -3.48 17.67
CA SER A 40 24.84 -2.62 16.49
C SER A 40 24.83 -3.38 15.17
N LYS A 41 25.59 -4.49 15.08
CA LYS A 41 25.62 -5.37 13.91
C LYS A 41 24.33 -6.18 13.80
N GLU A 42 23.78 -6.63 14.93
CA GLU A 42 22.49 -7.30 14.97
C GLU A 42 21.35 -6.36 14.58
N ALA A 43 21.30 -5.16 15.17
CA ALA A 43 20.33 -4.12 14.81
C ALA A 43 20.42 -3.77 13.31
N TYR A 44 21.63 -3.66 12.76
CA TYR A 44 21.86 -3.46 11.33
C TYR A 44 21.26 -4.59 10.48
N ARG A 45 21.52 -5.86 10.82
CA ARG A 45 20.98 -7.01 10.09
C ARG A 45 19.46 -6.99 10.11
N ARG A 46 18.84 -6.80 11.29
CA ARG A 46 17.38 -6.75 11.44
C ARG A 46 16.76 -5.66 10.56
N ILE A 47 17.19 -4.42 10.75
CA ILE A 47 16.63 -3.25 10.05
C ILE A 47 16.86 -3.33 8.54
N THR A 48 18.02 -3.84 8.11
CA THR A 48 18.32 -3.98 6.68
C THR A 48 17.46 -5.09 6.04
N THR A 49 17.25 -6.20 6.73
CA THR A 49 16.34 -7.25 6.27
C THR A 49 14.91 -6.74 6.17
N GLU A 50 14.40 -6.05 7.20
CA GLU A 50 13.07 -5.43 7.16
C GLU A 50 12.92 -4.43 6.01
N TRP A 51 13.92 -3.58 5.79
CA TRP A 51 13.93 -2.63 4.67
C TRP A 51 13.93 -3.32 3.30
N LEU A 52 14.70 -4.39 3.14
CA LEU A 52 14.71 -5.20 1.91
C LEU A 52 13.37 -5.89 1.67
N GLN A 53 12.75 -6.44 2.71
CA GLN A 53 11.43 -7.06 2.65
C GLN A 53 10.33 -6.03 2.32
N ALA A 54 10.44 -4.81 2.86
CA ALA A 54 9.55 -3.69 2.56
C ALA A 54 9.84 -3.03 1.18
N GLY A 55 10.54 -3.72 0.27
CA GLY A 55 10.81 -3.23 -1.08
C GLY A 55 11.64 -1.94 -1.12
N GLY A 56 12.46 -1.71 -0.10
CA GLY A 56 13.31 -0.54 0.00
C GLY A 56 12.63 0.69 0.58
N ASN A 57 11.53 0.53 1.34
CA ASN A 57 10.82 1.63 1.96
C ASN A 57 10.43 1.36 3.42
N LEU A 58 11.14 1.97 4.39
CA LEU A 58 10.85 1.82 5.83
C LEU A 58 10.36 3.14 6.50
N THR A 59 10.30 4.26 5.78
CA THR A 59 10.17 5.60 6.40
C THR A 59 9.00 6.45 5.95
N ASN A 60 8.08 5.93 5.13
CA ASN A 60 6.80 6.61 4.98
C ASN A 60 6.13 6.54 6.35
N SER A 61 5.98 7.69 7.02
CA SER A 61 5.07 7.75 8.16
C SER A 61 3.74 7.21 7.62
N ARG A 62 3.23 6.15 8.24
CA ARG A 62 1.99 5.47 7.81
C ARG A 62 0.80 6.43 7.67
N GLU A 63 0.96 7.63 8.21
CA GLU A 63 -0.01 8.71 8.29
C GLU A 63 0.06 9.69 7.11
N GLU A 64 1.18 9.78 6.38
CA GLU A 64 1.35 10.75 5.28
C GLU A 64 1.16 10.16 3.89
N ILE A 65 1.21 8.84 3.73
CA ILE A 65 1.05 8.22 2.40
C ILE A 65 -0.35 8.50 1.84
N THR A 66 -0.40 8.97 0.61
CA THR A 66 -1.63 9.25 -0.12
C THR A 66 -2.21 8.00 -0.76
N VAL A 67 -3.50 8.03 -1.07
CA VAL A 67 -4.18 6.92 -1.76
C VAL A 67 -3.55 6.66 -3.14
N VAL A 68 -3.14 7.70 -3.88
CA VAL A 68 -2.50 7.53 -5.20
C VAL A 68 -1.14 6.84 -5.10
N GLU A 69 -0.38 7.06 -4.02
CA GLU A 69 0.89 6.39 -3.79
C GLU A 69 0.70 4.90 -3.48
N ILE A 70 -0.33 4.54 -2.69
CA ILE A 70 -0.73 3.14 -2.49
C ILE A 70 -1.13 2.51 -3.82
N ILE A 71 -1.95 3.18 -4.62
CA ILE A 71 -2.35 2.69 -5.94
C ILE A 71 -1.12 2.46 -6.83
N ALA A 72 -0.19 3.40 -6.86
CA ALA A 72 1.03 3.28 -7.66
C ALA A 72 1.91 2.11 -7.18
N ALA A 73 2.05 1.94 -5.87
CA ALA A 73 2.78 0.83 -5.25
C ALA A 73 2.11 -0.52 -5.55
N TYR A 74 0.80 -0.62 -5.37
CA TYR A 74 0.03 -1.82 -5.68
C TYR A 74 0.11 -2.16 -7.16
N MET A 75 0.04 -1.18 -8.07
CA MET A 75 0.15 -1.45 -9.51
C MET A 75 1.54 -1.99 -9.91
N ARG A 76 2.61 -1.64 -9.19
CA ARG A 76 3.94 -2.27 -9.39
C ARG A 76 3.92 -3.73 -8.96
N TYR A 77 3.36 -4.01 -7.78
CA TYR A 77 3.19 -5.38 -7.26
C TYR A 77 2.26 -6.22 -8.13
N ALA A 78 1.06 -5.72 -8.45
CA ALA A 78 0.06 -6.42 -9.24
C ALA A 78 0.59 -6.81 -10.61
N ARG A 79 1.42 -5.95 -11.23
CA ARG A 79 2.11 -6.31 -12.47
C ARG A 79 2.95 -7.54 -12.29
N SER A 80 3.85 -7.63 -11.30
CA SER A 80 4.69 -8.83 -11.10
C SER A 80 3.93 -10.04 -10.58
N TYR A 81 2.93 -9.84 -9.72
CA TYR A 81 2.19 -10.91 -9.04
C TYR A 81 1.17 -11.61 -9.94
N TYR A 82 0.36 -10.86 -10.67
CA TYR A 82 -0.69 -11.43 -11.52
C TYR A 82 -0.15 -11.81 -12.90
N HIS A 83 0.78 -12.77 -12.94
CA HIS A 83 1.35 -13.35 -14.16
C HIS A 83 0.90 -14.79 -14.38
N LYS A 84 0.68 -15.14 -15.66
CA LYS A 84 0.53 -16.53 -16.12
C LYS A 84 1.27 -16.69 -17.45
N HIS A 85 2.12 -17.71 -17.55
CA HIS A 85 2.96 -17.95 -18.74
C HIS A 85 3.77 -16.72 -19.20
N GLY A 86 4.37 -15.99 -18.25
CA GLY A 86 5.20 -14.81 -18.55
C GLY A 86 4.43 -13.57 -19.02
N LYS A 87 3.08 -13.60 -19.02
CA LYS A 87 2.23 -12.45 -19.37
C LYS A 87 1.34 -12.04 -18.20
N ALA A 88 1.13 -10.74 -18.03
CA ALA A 88 0.17 -10.22 -17.06
C ALA A 88 -1.24 -10.72 -17.40
N THR A 89 -1.98 -11.15 -16.39
CA THR A 89 -3.37 -11.61 -16.57
C THR A 89 -4.34 -10.42 -16.69
N ASN A 90 -5.57 -10.71 -17.14
CA ASN A 90 -6.66 -9.72 -17.20
C ASN A 90 -7.01 -9.08 -15.84
N GLU A 91 -6.56 -9.69 -14.72
CA GLU A 91 -6.76 -9.13 -13.38
C GLU A 91 -6.04 -7.78 -13.22
N VAL A 92 -4.86 -7.60 -13.84
CA VAL A 92 -4.13 -6.31 -13.79
C VAL A 92 -4.94 -5.18 -14.41
N TYR A 93 -5.62 -5.44 -15.52
CA TYR A 93 -6.48 -4.46 -16.18
C TYR A 93 -7.75 -4.17 -15.37
N SER A 94 -8.34 -5.20 -14.75
CA SER A 94 -9.49 -5.05 -13.86
C SER A 94 -9.13 -4.14 -12.68
N VAL A 95 -8.04 -4.45 -11.98
CA VAL A 95 -7.49 -3.63 -10.88
C VAL A 95 -7.26 -2.19 -11.34
N LYS A 96 -6.62 -1.98 -12.51
CA LYS A 96 -6.34 -0.64 -13.02
C LYS A 96 -7.61 0.18 -13.21
N ARG A 97 -8.67 -0.42 -13.77
CA ARG A 97 -9.96 0.26 -13.98
C ARG A 97 -10.59 0.64 -12.63
N ASP A 98 -10.54 -0.26 -11.66
CA ASP A 98 -11.19 -0.08 -10.35
C ASP A 98 -10.52 1.03 -9.55
N LEU A 99 -9.19 0.99 -9.52
CA LEU A 99 -8.37 2.02 -8.89
C LEU A 99 -8.46 3.36 -9.63
N GLY A 100 -8.92 3.38 -10.88
CA GLY A 100 -9.22 4.61 -11.60
C GLY A 100 -10.25 5.47 -10.89
N VAL A 101 -11.35 4.86 -10.43
CA VAL A 101 -12.43 5.56 -9.69
C VAL A 101 -11.92 6.04 -8.32
N VAL A 102 -11.18 5.19 -7.61
CA VAL A 102 -10.61 5.53 -6.31
C VAL A 102 -9.64 6.71 -6.43
N ARG A 103 -8.77 6.69 -7.45
CA ARG A 103 -7.80 7.75 -7.72
C ARG A 103 -8.48 9.07 -8.05
N GLU A 104 -9.56 9.03 -8.85
CA GLU A 104 -10.32 10.22 -9.25
C GLU A 104 -10.93 10.94 -8.05
N LEU A 105 -11.52 10.19 -7.11
CA LEU A 105 -12.22 10.76 -5.95
C LEU A 105 -11.30 11.06 -4.77
N TYR A 106 -10.34 10.19 -4.48
CA TYR A 106 -9.58 10.19 -3.23
C TYR A 106 -8.06 10.15 -3.44
N GLY A 107 -7.56 10.24 -4.67
CA GLY A 107 -6.13 10.03 -4.96
C GLY A 107 -5.18 10.92 -4.17
N ARG A 108 -5.55 12.19 -3.93
CA ARG A 108 -4.74 13.16 -3.19
C ARG A 108 -4.93 13.09 -1.67
N GLU A 109 -5.93 12.36 -1.20
CA GLU A 109 -6.21 12.24 0.22
C GLU A 109 -5.20 11.30 0.90
N GLN A 110 -4.99 11.52 2.20
CA GLN A 110 -4.21 10.61 3.03
C GLN A 110 -4.92 9.26 3.13
N ALA A 111 -4.18 8.17 2.92
CA ALA A 111 -4.75 6.84 2.97
C ALA A 111 -5.19 6.42 4.38
N SER A 112 -4.58 6.98 5.41
CA SER A 112 -5.00 6.83 6.82
C SER A 112 -6.43 7.33 7.06
N LYS A 113 -6.91 8.30 6.26
CA LYS A 113 -8.26 8.86 6.31
C LYS A 113 -9.25 8.14 5.38
N PHE A 114 -8.78 7.19 4.57
CA PHE A 114 -9.63 6.43 3.67
C PHE A 114 -10.45 5.39 4.45
N GLY A 115 -11.57 5.84 4.99
CA GLY A 115 -12.45 5.02 5.85
C GLY A 115 -13.68 4.44 5.15
N PRO A 116 -14.60 3.84 5.93
CA PRO A 116 -15.83 3.22 5.43
C PRO A 116 -16.69 4.14 4.57
N LEU A 117 -16.79 5.43 4.92
CA LEU A 117 -17.58 6.41 4.15
C LEU A 117 -16.98 6.61 2.76
N ALA A 118 -15.65 6.78 2.66
CA ALA A 118 -14.97 6.91 1.38
C ALA A 118 -15.21 5.69 0.47
N LEU A 119 -15.15 4.47 1.03
CA LEU A 119 -15.45 3.26 0.26
C LEU A 119 -16.91 3.18 -0.19
N LYS A 120 -17.87 3.65 0.63
CA LYS A 120 -19.28 3.78 0.23
C LYS A 120 -19.45 4.78 -0.91
N THR A 121 -18.74 5.91 -0.89
CA THR A 121 -18.75 6.92 -1.96
C THR A 121 -18.17 6.36 -3.26
N VAL A 122 -17.02 5.68 -3.20
CA VAL A 122 -16.44 4.98 -4.38
C VAL A 122 -17.46 3.99 -4.97
N ARG A 123 -18.12 3.21 -4.12
CA ARG A 123 -19.16 2.27 -4.55
C ARG A 123 -20.32 2.98 -5.24
N GLN A 124 -20.77 4.11 -4.71
CA GLN A 124 -21.84 4.91 -5.31
C GLN A 124 -21.44 5.44 -6.70
N ALA A 125 -20.22 5.96 -6.85
CA ALA A 125 -19.70 6.40 -8.15
C ALA A 125 -19.59 5.25 -9.17
N MET A 126 -19.30 4.02 -8.74
CA MET A 126 -19.33 2.85 -9.63
C MET A 126 -20.75 2.51 -10.10
N ILE A 127 -21.77 2.69 -9.25
CA ILE A 127 -23.19 2.51 -9.61
C ILE A 127 -23.62 3.57 -10.62
N GLU A 128 -23.23 4.83 -10.42
CA GLU A 128 -23.54 5.94 -11.33
C GLU A 128 -22.92 5.74 -12.72
N LYS A 129 -21.74 5.09 -12.79
CA LYS A 129 -21.14 4.62 -14.05
C LYS A 129 -21.84 3.39 -14.67
N GLN A 130 -23.02 3.01 -14.18
CA GLN A 130 -23.87 1.91 -14.64
C GLN A 130 -23.17 0.53 -14.62
N TRP A 131 -22.27 0.30 -13.67
CA TRP A 131 -21.66 -1.02 -13.50
C TRP A 131 -22.69 -1.97 -12.86
N CYS A 132 -22.88 -3.15 -13.45
CA CYS A 132 -23.84 -4.11 -12.90
C CYS A 132 -23.47 -4.51 -11.47
N ARG A 133 -24.47 -4.81 -10.62
CA ARG A 133 -24.29 -5.07 -9.17
C ARG A 133 -23.18 -6.06 -8.85
N ASN A 134 -23.19 -7.21 -9.52
CA ASN A 134 -22.21 -8.26 -9.28
C ASN A 134 -20.79 -7.79 -9.66
N HIS A 135 -20.69 -6.91 -10.65
CA HIS A 135 -19.45 -6.26 -11.01
C HIS A 135 -19.03 -5.28 -9.92
N GLY A 136 -19.88 -4.30 -9.54
CA GLY A 136 -19.59 -3.31 -8.51
C GLY A 136 -19.13 -3.94 -7.18
N ASN A 137 -19.80 -5.01 -6.71
CA ASN A 137 -19.36 -5.73 -5.52
C ASN A 137 -17.96 -6.36 -5.65
N LYS A 138 -17.64 -6.96 -6.81
CA LYS A 138 -16.28 -7.47 -7.08
C LYS A 138 -15.24 -6.35 -7.08
N GLN A 139 -15.59 -5.16 -7.57
CA GLN A 139 -14.68 -4.02 -7.59
C GLN A 139 -14.42 -3.47 -6.19
N VAL A 140 -15.45 -3.35 -5.36
CA VAL A 140 -15.30 -2.98 -3.95
C VAL A 140 -14.41 -3.99 -3.21
N ASP A 141 -14.61 -5.29 -3.43
CA ASP A 141 -13.77 -6.34 -2.83
C ASP A 141 -12.30 -6.25 -3.30
N ARG A 142 -12.05 -5.84 -4.56
CA ARG A 142 -10.70 -5.57 -5.06
C ARG A 142 -10.06 -4.34 -4.40
N VAL A 143 -10.82 -3.25 -4.22
CA VAL A 143 -10.33 -2.08 -3.47
C VAL A 143 -9.94 -2.49 -2.05
N LYS A 144 -10.79 -3.24 -1.34
CA LYS A 144 -10.43 -3.77 -0.01
C LYS A 144 -9.15 -4.61 -0.03
N ARG A 145 -8.96 -5.45 -1.05
CA ARG A 145 -7.74 -6.26 -1.21
C ARG A 145 -6.48 -5.41 -1.38
N VAL A 146 -6.58 -4.28 -2.10
CA VAL A 146 -5.46 -3.33 -2.26
C VAL A 146 -5.05 -2.73 -0.92
N PHE A 147 -6.02 -2.32 -0.09
CA PHE A 147 -5.75 -1.80 1.25
C PHE A 147 -5.25 -2.89 2.21
N LYS A 148 -5.76 -4.13 2.09
CA LYS A 148 -5.21 -5.29 2.82
C LYS A 148 -3.72 -5.51 2.51
N TRP A 149 -3.37 -5.46 1.23
CA TRP A 149 -1.98 -5.54 0.79
C TRP A 149 -1.16 -4.36 1.33
N ALA A 150 -1.69 -3.14 1.30
CA ALA A 150 -0.98 -1.97 1.82
C ALA A 150 -0.67 -2.11 3.33
N VAL A 151 -1.57 -2.74 4.11
CA VAL A 151 -1.30 -3.09 5.52
C VAL A 151 -0.19 -4.14 5.63
N SER A 152 -0.18 -5.18 4.78
CA SER A 152 0.88 -6.21 4.83
C SER A 152 2.26 -5.67 4.44
N GLU A 153 2.31 -4.68 3.54
CA GLU A 153 3.53 -3.95 3.19
C GLU A 153 3.86 -2.83 4.19
N VAL A 154 3.10 -2.73 5.29
CA VAL A 154 3.35 -1.79 6.38
C VAL A 154 3.23 -0.31 5.94
N LEU A 155 2.52 -0.04 4.85
CA LEU A 155 2.34 1.32 4.29
C LEU A 155 1.32 2.14 5.07
N ILE A 156 0.32 1.49 5.67
CA ILE A 156 -0.79 2.13 6.40
C ILE A 156 -1.09 1.38 7.71
N PRO A 157 -1.78 2.00 8.67
CA PRO A 157 -2.22 1.31 9.89
C PRO A 157 -3.23 0.19 9.60
N GLY A 158 -3.17 -0.90 10.37
CA GLY A 158 -4.10 -2.04 10.23
C GLY A 158 -5.57 -1.66 10.42
N SER A 159 -5.83 -0.67 11.29
CA SER A 159 -7.18 -0.14 11.56
C SER A 159 -7.91 0.35 10.32
N VAL A 160 -7.19 0.83 9.30
CA VAL A 160 -7.78 1.27 8.03
C VAL A 160 -8.46 0.09 7.34
N PHE A 161 -7.74 -1.02 7.12
CA PHE A 161 -8.31 -2.19 6.46
C PHE A 161 -9.42 -2.83 7.31
N GLU A 162 -9.25 -2.93 8.62
CA GLU A 162 -10.28 -3.44 9.54
C GLU A 162 -11.59 -2.65 9.45
N ALA A 163 -11.52 -1.32 9.29
CA ALA A 163 -12.69 -0.49 9.10
C ALA A 163 -13.34 -0.73 7.72
N LEU A 164 -12.53 -0.84 6.66
CA LEU A 164 -13.02 -1.12 5.30
C LEU A 164 -13.68 -2.50 5.19
N GLU A 165 -13.16 -3.50 5.88
CA GLU A 165 -13.69 -4.86 5.87
C GLU A 165 -15.14 -4.91 6.36
N ARG A 166 -15.47 -4.13 7.40
CA ARG A 166 -16.81 -3.99 7.99
C ARG A 166 -17.86 -3.39 7.05
N VAL A 167 -17.47 -2.82 5.90
CA VAL A 167 -18.44 -2.33 4.91
C VAL A 167 -19.13 -3.51 4.23
N LEU A 168 -20.42 -3.70 4.52
CA LEU A 168 -21.22 -4.79 3.94
C LEU A 168 -21.32 -4.70 2.42
N LYS A 169 -21.45 -5.87 1.78
CA LYS A 169 -21.75 -5.98 0.36
C LYS A 169 -23.10 -5.32 0.06
N PHE A 170 -23.26 -4.83 -1.18
CA PHE A 170 -24.54 -4.30 -1.61
C PHE A 170 -25.55 -5.44 -1.76
N ASN A 171 -26.49 -5.51 -0.83
CA ASN A 171 -27.75 -6.25 -0.93
C ASN A 171 -28.88 -5.21 -1.09
N ASN A 172 -29.91 -5.55 -1.85
CA ASN A 172 -30.93 -4.66 -2.43
C ASN A 172 -31.85 -3.87 -1.43
N TRP A 173 -31.42 -3.63 -0.20
CA TRP A 173 -32.29 -3.16 0.90
C TRP A 173 -32.06 -1.71 1.36
N LEU A 174 -31.20 -0.92 0.69
CA LEU A 174 -30.95 0.47 1.11
C LEU A 174 -31.02 1.53 0.00
N SER A 175 -31.33 1.16 -1.24
CA SER A 175 -31.50 2.14 -2.34
C SER A 175 -32.88 2.77 -2.42
N ARG A 176 -33.73 2.60 -1.40
CA ARG A 176 -35.12 3.13 -1.38
C ARG A 176 -35.43 4.09 -0.22
N VAL A 177 -34.46 4.43 0.63
CA VAL A 177 -34.74 5.20 1.88
C VAL A 177 -34.25 6.66 1.82
N PHE A 178 -33.62 7.12 0.74
CA PHE A 178 -33.14 8.52 0.64
C PHE A 178 -33.52 9.22 -0.68
N LEU A 179 -34.70 8.90 -1.21
CA LEU A 179 -35.36 9.69 -2.26
C LEU A 179 -36.84 9.87 -1.89
N THR A 180 -37.07 10.73 -0.89
CA THR A 180 -38.33 11.44 -0.63
C THR A 180 -37.96 12.78 -0.01
#